data_AF-A0AAV4UV68-F1
#
_entry.id   AF-A0AAV4UV68-F1
#
_cell.length_a   1.000
_cell.length_b   1.000
_cell.length_c   1.000
_cell.angle_alpha   90.00
_cell.angle_beta   90.00
_cell.angle_gamma   90.00
#
_symmetry.space_group_name_H-M   'P 1'
#
loop_
_entity.id
_entity.type
_entity.pdbx_description
1 polymer ?
#
loop_
_entity_poly.entity_id
_entity_poly.type
_entity_poly.pdbx_seq_one_letter_code
_entity_poly.pdbx_strand_id
1 'polypeptide(L)'
;MNGLVSKCFSSPRTKTRELALEITLMYIEIEKQEAVSEELIKGLENKSPKVVSACIVALRESLHSFGSQIILVKPLVKVLPKLLEDRDKSVREESKQLCVEIYRWVGNAFKPQLQSLKPLTLTELENEFQKTVGERVAPTRYLKSQQEKIAKAKESDAVDNDNSEEVLAPPPVDPFDLMTAVDVLAKLPKNFYEQSEAKMAGT
;
A
#
# COMPACT_ATOMS: atom_id res chain seq x y z
N MET A 1 15.12 3.72 -12.13
CA MET A 1 13.66 3.96 -12.08
C MET A 1 13.18 5.22 -12.80
N ASN A 2 13.75 6.40 -12.57
CA ASN A 2 13.27 7.65 -13.18
C ASN A 2 13.05 7.59 -14.72
N GLY A 3 13.97 6.93 -15.44
CA GLY A 3 13.84 6.74 -16.90
C GLY A 3 12.58 5.98 -17.31
N LEU A 4 12.12 5.02 -16.50
CA LEU A 4 10.89 4.25 -16.79
C LEU A 4 9.65 5.13 -16.63
N VAL A 5 9.58 5.86 -15.51
CA VAL A 5 8.46 6.77 -15.20
C VAL A 5 8.35 7.88 -16.26
N SER A 6 9.48 8.51 -16.59
CA SER A 6 9.50 9.66 -17.50
C SER A 6 9.31 9.30 -18.97
N LYS A 7 9.83 8.14 -19.43
CA LYS A 7 9.88 7.82 -20.88
C LYS A 7 9.06 6.59 -21.27
N CYS A 8 8.88 5.62 -20.39
CA CYS A 8 8.30 4.33 -20.77
C CYS A 8 6.81 4.22 -20.40
N PHE A 9 6.41 4.74 -19.24
CA PHE A 9 5.02 4.63 -18.76
C PHE A 9 3.99 5.39 -19.59
N SER A 10 4.38 6.52 -20.19
CA SER A 10 3.55 7.28 -21.13
C SER A 10 3.74 6.87 -22.60
N SER A 11 4.55 5.83 -22.87
CA SER A 11 4.84 5.41 -24.24
C SER A 11 3.55 5.06 -24.98
N PRO A 12 3.38 5.45 -26.26
CA PRO A 12 2.24 5.03 -27.06
C PRO A 12 2.26 3.53 -27.36
N ARG A 13 3.43 2.87 -27.25
CA ARG A 13 3.59 1.44 -27.52
C ARG A 13 3.23 0.64 -26.26
N THR A 14 2.15 -0.13 -26.34
CA THR A 14 1.67 -0.98 -25.24
C THR A 14 2.79 -1.89 -24.72
N LYS A 15 3.56 -2.54 -25.60
CA LYS A 15 4.64 -3.44 -25.19
C LYS A 15 5.74 -2.75 -24.38
N THR A 16 6.02 -1.47 -24.67
CA THR A 16 6.99 -0.69 -23.89
C THR A 16 6.49 -0.44 -22.47
N ARG A 17 5.18 -0.19 -22.30
CA ARG A 17 4.59 0.00 -20.97
C ARG A 17 4.59 -1.29 -20.15
N GLU A 18 4.22 -2.41 -20.77
CA GLU A 18 4.27 -3.74 -20.14
C GLU A 18 5.67 -4.10 -19.66
N LEU A 19 6.68 -3.95 -20.53
CA LEU A 19 8.07 -4.24 -20.16
C LEU A 19 8.58 -3.28 -19.08
N ALA A 20 8.14 -2.02 -19.08
CA ALA A 20 8.51 -1.09 -18.02
C ALA A 20 7.92 -1.48 -16.67
N LEU A 21 6.68 -2.00 -16.64
CA LEU A 21 6.08 -2.56 -15.43
C LEU A 21 6.86 -3.80 -14.98
N GLU A 22 7.15 -4.73 -15.90
CA GLU A 22 7.93 -5.93 -15.57
C GLU A 22 9.31 -5.60 -15.00
N ILE A 23 10.03 -4.66 -15.62
CA ILE A 23 11.32 -4.19 -15.09
C ILE A 23 11.15 -3.56 -13.70
N THR A 24 10.06 -2.82 -13.47
CA THR A 24 9.75 -2.24 -12.14
C THR A 24 9.63 -3.33 -11.08
N LEU A 25 8.93 -4.42 -11.38
CA LEU A 25 8.80 -5.58 -10.48
C LEU A 25 10.15 -6.28 -10.28
N MET A 26 10.96 -6.45 -11.34
CA MET A 26 12.31 -7.00 -11.22
C MET A 26 13.24 -6.18 -10.31
N TYR A 27 13.12 -4.85 -10.29
CA TYR A 27 13.85 -4.01 -9.34
C TYR A 27 13.47 -4.32 -7.89
N ILE A 28 12.20 -4.61 -7.63
CA ILE A 28 11.75 -5.01 -6.28
C ILE A 28 12.32 -6.38 -5.92
N GLU A 29 12.33 -7.35 -6.84
CA GLU A 29 12.91 -8.68 -6.61
C GLU A 29 14.38 -8.64 -6.16
N ILE A 30 15.14 -7.65 -6.63
CA ILE A 30 16.54 -7.40 -6.24
C ILE A 30 16.66 -6.41 -5.07
N GLU A 31 15.61 -6.29 -4.25
CA GLU A 31 15.59 -5.53 -3.00
C GLU A 31 15.76 -4.01 -3.19
N LYS A 32 15.25 -3.46 -4.29
CA LYS A 32 15.21 -2.00 -4.54
C LYS A 32 13.82 -1.41 -4.35
N GLN A 33 12.97 -2.03 -3.53
CA GLN A 33 11.59 -1.58 -3.29
C GLN A 33 11.49 -0.12 -2.85
N GLU A 34 12.37 0.36 -1.96
CA GLU A 34 12.31 1.74 -1.46
C GLU A 34 12.52 2.76 -2.59
N ALA A 35 13.57 2.56 -3.40
CA ALA A 35 13.86 3.41 -4.55
C ALA A 35 12.76 3.36 -5.62
N VAL A 36 12.12 2.20 -5.79
CA VAL A 36 10.97 2.04 -6.68
C VAL A 36 9.77 2.83 -6.14
N SER A 37 9.38 2.60 -4.89
CA SER A 37 8.25 3.28 -4.26
C SER A 37 8.43 4.79 -4.24
N GLU A 38 9.60 5.30 -3.87
CA GLU A 38 9.88 6.74 -3.90
C GLU A 38 9.68 7.34 -5.29
N GLU A 39 10.24 6.70 -6.32
CA GLU A 39 10.19 7.23 -7.68
C GLU A 39 8.77 7.16 -8.26
N LEU A 40 8.03 6.09 -7.96
CA LEU A 40 6.63 5.96 -8.35
C LEU A 40 5.75 7.01 -7.66
N ILE A 41 5.97 7.25 -6.35
CA ILE A 41 5.25 8.28 -5.60
C ILE A 41 5.54 9.68 -6.17
N LYS A 42 6.80 9.99 -6.49
CA LYS A 42 7.15 11.25 -7.21
C LYS A 42 6.42 11.33 -8.56
N GLY A 43 6.28 10.21 -9.26
CA GLY A 43 5.53 10.10 -10.52
C GLY A 43 4.04 10.45 -10.42
N LEU A 44 3.44 10.36 -9.22
CA LEU A 44 2.04 10.73 -8.99
C LEU A 44 1.78 12.23 -9.08
N GLU A 45 2.83 13.06 -9.01
CA GLU A 45 2.74 14.52 -9.17
C GLU A 45 2.99 14.97 -10.62
N ASN A 46 3.09 14.03 -11.56
CA ASN A 46 3.34 14.36 -12.95
C ASN A 46 2.16 15.11 -13.58
N LYS A 47 2.46 16.06 -14.47
CA LYS A 47 1.43 16.82 -15.21
C LYS A 47 0.62 15.97 -16.19
N SER A 48 1.14 14.82 -16.60
CA SER A 48 0.50 13.88 -17.52
C SER A 48 -0.33 12.84 -16.77
N PRO A 49 -1.67 12.85 -16.88
CA PRO A 49 -2.53 11.87 -16.22
C PRO A 49 -2.20 10.43 -16.61
N LYS A 50 -1.73 10.20 -17.84
CA LYS A 50 -1.27 8.88 -18.28
C LYS A 50 -0.08 8.36 -17.49
N VAL A 51 0.86 9.24 -17.12
CA VAL A 51 2.00 8.88 -16.27
C VAL A 51 1.52 8.58 -14.86
N VAL A 52 0.64 9.43 -14.32
CA VAL A 52 0.06 9.26 -12.98
C VAL A 52 -0.68 7.93 -12.88
N SER A 53 -1.60 7.64 -13.80
CA SER A 53 -2.32 6.34 -13.85
C SER A 53 -1.36 5.16 -13.94
N ALA A 54 -0.32 5.23 -14.78
CA ALA A 54 0.66 4.16 -14.90
C ALA A 54 1.48 3.95 -13.61
N CYS A 55 1.80 5.03 -12.88
CA CYS A 55 2.45 4.92 -11.57
C CYS A 55 1.53 4.27 -10.53
N ILE A 56 0.24 4.62 -10.52
CA ILE A 56 -0.76 3.99 -9.65
C ILE A 56 -0.87 2.49 -9.95
N VAL A 57 -0.94 2.11 -11.22
CA VAL A 57 -0.96 0.71 -11.65
C VAL A 57 0.30 -0.02 -11.20
N ALA A 58 1.48 0.60 -11.37
CA ALA A 58 2.74 -0.01 -10.93
C ALA A 58 2.81 -0.19 -9.41
N LEU A 59 2.31 0.77 -8.62
CA LEU A 59 2.21 0.66 -7.17
C LEU A 59 1.25 -0.44 -6.73
N ARG A 60 0.08 -0.54 -7.38
CA ARG A 60 -0.91 -1.60 -7.14
C ARG A 60 -0.31 -2.97 -7.44
N GLU A 61 0.32 -3.13 -8.61
CA GLU A 61 0.92 -4.39 -9.01
C GLU A 61 2.09 -4.79 -8.11
N SER A 62 2.88 -3.82 -7.65
CA SER A 62 3.95 -4.06 -6.68
C SER A 62 3.37 -4.57 -5.35
N LEU A 63 2.31 -3.93 -4.84
CA LEU A 63 1.66 -4.34 -3.60
C LEU A 63 1.03 -5.73 -3.75
N HIS A 64 0.36 -5.99 -4.87
CA HIS A 64 -0.20 -7.30 -5.19
C HIS A 64 0.88 -8.40 -5.26
N SER A 65 2.00 -8.09 -5.91
CA SER A 65 3.07 -9.05 -6.15
C SER A 65 3.82 -9.42 -4.88
N PHE A 66 4.19 -8.43 -4.06
CA PHE A 66 5.14 -8.63 -2.94
C PHE A 66 4.51 -8.47 -1.54
N GLY A 67 3.30 -7.94 -1.47
CA GLY A 67 2.59 -7.70 -0.22
C GLY A 67 3.01 -6.45 0.55
N SER A 68 2.23 -6.15 1.59
CA SER A 68 2.36 -4.95 2.43
C SER A 68 3.61 -4.90 3.31
N GLN A 69 4.28 -6.04 3.50
CA GLN A 69 5.55 -6.15 4.23
C GLN A 69 6.73 -5.60 3.42
N ILE A 70 6.68 -5.74 2.08
CA ILE A 70 7.70 -5.23 1.17
C ILE A 70 7.32 -3.85 0.65
N ILE A 71 6.06 -3.66 0.28
CA ILE A 71 5.53 -2.39 -0.22
C ILE A 71 4.83 -1.66 0.91
N LEU A 72 5.51 -0.64 1.45
CA LEU A 72 4.97 0.15 2.55
C LEU A 72 3.69 0.87 2.14
N VAL A 73 2.61 0.58 2.87
CA VAL A 73 1.27 1.10 2.57
C VAL A 73 1.12 2.56 3.01
N LYS A 74 1.76 2.94 4.14
CA LYS A 74 1.60 4.26 4.77
C LYS A 74 1.87 5.45 3.83
N PRO A 75 2.94 5.46 3.01
CA PRO A 75 3.15 6.52 2.02
C PRO A 75 2.06 6.58 0.95
N LEU A 76 1.48 5.43 0.56
CA LEU A 76 0.41 5.37 -0.44
C LEU A 76 -0.89 5.96 0.11
N VAL A 77 -1.25 5.62 1.36
CA VAL A 77 -2.44 6.17 2.01
C VAL A 77 -2.42 7.70 2.03
N LYS A 78 -1.26 8.31 2.29
CA LYS A 78 -1.12 9.77 2.34
C LYS A 78 -1.45 10.47 1.02
N VAL A 79 -1.22 9.82 -0.12
CA VAL A 79 -1.44 10.43 -1.45
C VAL A 79 -2.84 10.14 -2.01
N LEU A 80 -3.54 9.13 -1.50
CA LEU A 80 -4.84 8.69 -2.01
C LEU A 80 -5.92 9.78 -2.06
N PRO A 81 -6.13 10.63 -1.02
CA PRO A 81 -7.19 11.63 -1.06
C PRO A 81 -7.08 12.58 -2.26
N LYS A 82 -5.85 12.99 -2.59
CA LYS A 82 -5.59 13.85 -3.75
C LYS A 82 -5.90 13.13 -5.06
N LEU A 83 -5.53 11.86 -5.20
CA LEU A 83 -5.70 11.10 -6.43
C LEU A 83 -7.15 10.70 -6.70
N LEU A 84 -7.91 10.37 -5.65
CA LEU A 84 -9.34 10.05 -5.74
C LEU A 84 -10.19 11.27 -6.13
N GLU A 85 -9.65 12.47 -5.93
CA GLU A 85 -10.26 13.73 -6.38
C GLU A 85 -9.61 14.33 -7.63
N ASP A 86 -8.73 13.58 -8.31
CA ASP A 86 -8.09 14.08 -9.53
C ASP A 86 -9.15 14.41 -10.59
N ARG A 87 -8.89 15.40 -11.43
CA ARG A 87 -9.79 15.79 -12.53
C ARG A 87 -9.92 14.71 -13.60
N ASP A 88 -8.87 13.92 -13.81
CA ASP A 88 -8.84 12.86 -14.80
C ASP A 88 -9.58 11.61 -14.32
N LYS A 89 -10.51 11.11 -15.14
CA LYS A 89 -11.32 9.93 -14.79
C LYS A 89 -10.46 8.68 -14.62
N SER A 90 -9.44 8.47 -15.46
CA SER A 90 -8.58 7.28 -15.37
C SER A 90 -7.79 7.29 -14.08
N VAL A 91 -7.24 8.44 -13.68
CA VAL A 91 -6.50 8.56 -12.40
C VAL A 91 -7.39 8.18 -11.22
N ARG A 92 -8.64 8.69 -11.18
CA ARG A 92 -9.59 8.33 -10.11
C ARG A 92 -9.93 6.85 -10.09
N GLU A 93 -10.23 6.25 -11.25
CA GLU A 93 -10.59 4.83 -11.34
C GLU A 93 -9.41 3.92 -10.94
N GLU A 94 -8.20 4.20 -11.40
CA GLU A 94 -7.01 3.43 -10.99
C GLU A 94 -6.72 3.61 -9.49
N SER A 95 -6.98 4.79 -8.93
CA SER A 95 -6.82 5.06 -7.49
C SER A 95 -7.81 4.28 -6.64
N LYS A 96 -9.06 4.11 -7.11
CA LYS A 96 -10.05 3.24 -6.46
C LYS A 96 -9.55 1.80 -6.42
N GLN A 97 -9.01 1.30 -7.54
CA GLN A 97 -8.43 -0.05 -7.59
C GLN A 97 -7.22 -0.20 -6.66
N LEU A 98 -6.39 0.83 -6.51
CA LEU A 98 -5.32 0.82 -5.50
C LEU A 98 -5.87 0.79 -4.07
N CYS A 99 -6.97 1.50 -3.78
CA CYS A 99 -7.64 1.42 -2.47
C CYS A 99 -8.15 0.01 -2.19
N VAL A 100 -8.73 -0.67 -3.17
CA VAL A 100 -9.19 -2.06 -3.05
C VAL A 100 -8.02 -2.99 -2.74
N GLU A 101 -6.90 -2.85 -3.46
CA GLU A 101 -5.73 -3.67 -3.18
C GLU A 101 -5.16 -3.40 -1.77
N ILE A 102 -5.06 -2.13 -1.35
CA ILE A 102 -4.65 -1.79 0.01
C ILE A 102 -5.60 -2.42 1.04
N TYR A 103 -6.91 -2.35 0.79
CA TYR A 103 -7.90 -2.97 1.67
C TYR A 103 -7.76 -4.49 1.73
N ARG A 104 -7.43 -5.18 0.63
CA ARG A 104 -7.15 -6.62 0.67
C ARG A 104 -6.04 -6.93 1.68
N TRP A 105 -4.92 -6.19 1.63
CA TRP A 105 -3.77 -6.42 2.50
C TRP A 105 -3.93 -5.95 3.96
N VAL A 106 -4.69 -4.89 4.18
CA VAL A 106 -4.80 -4.22 5.50
C VAL A 106 -6.12 -4.53 6.21
N GLY A 107 -7.17 -4.83 5.45
CA GLY A 107 -8.52 -5.04 5.95
C GLY A 107 -9.11 -3.78 6.59
N ASN A 108 -9.93 -4.00 7.62
CA ASN A 108 -10.71 -2.96 8.29
C ASN A 108 -9.88 -1.81 8.87
N ALA A 109 -8.59 -2.04 9.18
CA ALA A 109 -7.68 -1.01 9.68
C ALA A 109 -7.44 0.13 8.67
N PHE A 110 -7.74 -0.09 7.39
CA PHE A 110 -7.64 0.95 6.36
C PHE A 110 -8.82 1.93 6.37
N LYS A 111 -10.02 1.50 6.78
CA LYS A 111 -11.25 2.31 6.69
C LYS A 111 -11.18 3.67 7.38
N PRO A 112 -10.57 3.84 8.57
CA PRO A 112 -10.43 5.16 9.21
C PRO A 112 -9.69 6.18 8.33
N GLN A 113 -8.75 5.73 7.49
CA GLN A 113 -7.96 6.60 6.62
C GLN A 113 -8.77 7.20 5.46
N LEU A 114 -9.95 6.65 5.18
CA LEU A 114 -10.81 7.06 4.07
C LEU A 114 -11.90 8.06 4.49
N GLN A 115 -12.11 8.27 5.79
CA GLN A 115 -13.24 9.04 6.31
C GLN A 115 -13.30 10.52 5.85
N SER A 116 -12.17 11.06 5.37
CA SER A 116 -12.11 12.42 4.82
C SER A 116 -12.60 12.53 3.37
N LEU A 117 -12.91 11.41 2.70
CA LEU A 117 -13.36 11.39 1.31
C LEU A 117 -14.85 11.74 1.18
N LYS A 118 -15.24 12.14 -0.04
CA LYS A 118 -16.64 12.45 -0.36
C LYS A 118 -17.55 11.22 -0.13
N PRO A 119 -18.79 11.41 0.38
CA PRO A 119 -19.69 10.30 0.69
C PRO A 119 -19.93 9.34 -0.48
N LEU A 120 -20.04 9.86 -1.71
CA LEU A 120 -20.23 9.03 -2.90
C LEU A 120 -19.05 8.08 -3.13
N THR A 121 -17.82 8.60 -3.05
CA THR A 121 -16.59 7.80 -3.24
C THR A 121 -16.42 6.77 -2.13
N LEU A 122 -16.78 7.12 -0.89
CA LEU A 122 -16.79 6.18 0.24
C LEU A 122 -17.74 5.01 0.00
N THR A 123 -18.97 5.29 -0.42
CA THR A 123 -19.96 4.25 -0.73
C THR A 123 -19.49 3.34 -1.87
N GLU A 124 -18.92 3.91 -2.93
CA GLU A 124 -18.34 3.13 -4.03
C GLU A 124 -17.21 2.20 -3.56
N LEU A 125 -16.29 2.71 -2.73
CA LEU A 125 -15.19 1.91 -2.19
C LEU A 125 -15.69 0.81 -1.25
N GLU A 126 -16.64 1.10 -0.36
CA GLU A 126 -17.22 0.11 0.56
C GLU A 126 -17.88 -1.04 -0.20
N ASN A 127 -18.58 -0.74 -1.31
CA ASN A 127 -19.15 -1.77 -2.18
C ASN A 127 -18.08 -2.66 -2.82
N GLU A 128 -16.93 -2.11 -3.24
CA GLU A 128 -15.81 -2.90 -3.75
C GLU A 128 -15.14 -3.73 -2.65
N PHE A 129 -14.97 -3.16 -1.46
CA PHE A 129 -14.38 -3.86 -0.31
C PHE A 129 -15.18 -5.09 0.09
N GLN A 130 -16.52 -5.00 0.08
CA GLN A 130 -17.39 -6.15 0.37
C GLN A 130 -17.16 -7.34 -0.57
N LYS A 131 -16.77 -7.11 -1.82
CA LYS A 131 -16.45 -8.18 -2.79
C LYS A 131 -15.15 -8.91 -2.46
N THR A 132 -14.29 -8.29 -1.65
CA THR A 132 -12.98 -8.84 -1.28
C THR A 132 -12.95 -9.44 0.13
N VAL A 133 -14.06 -9.38 0.88
CA VAL A 133 -14.14 -9.93 2.24
C VAL A 133 -14.02 -11.46 2.19
N GLY A 134 -13.10 -11.99 3.00
CA GLY A 134 -12.85 -13.44 3.09
C GLY A 134 -11.85 -13.97 2.06
N GLU A 135 -11.34 -13.12 1.17
CA GLU A 135 -10.28 -13.50 0.24
C GLU A 135 -8.94 -13.60 0.99
N ARG A 136 -8.25 -14.75 0.87
CA ARG A 136 -6.88 -14.88 1.37
C ARG A 136 -5.94 -14.18 0.41
N VAL A 137 -5.20 -13.20 0.91
CA VAL A 137 -4.15 -12.51 0.15
C VAL A 137 -2.81 -13.20 0.40
N ALA A 138 -2.11 -13.54 -0.68
CA ALA A 138 -0.76 -14.08 -0.64
C ALA A 138 0.08 -13.40 -1.73
N PRO A 139 1.36 -13.11 -1.49
CA PRO A 139 2.24 -12.56 -2.51
C PRO A 139 2.39 -13.53 -3.69
N THR A 140 2.32 -13.00 -4.91
CA THR A 140 2.50 -13.81 -6.13
C THR A 140 3.97 -13.85 -6.59
N ARG A 141 4.80 -12.91 -6.11
CA ARG A 141 6.24 -12.84 -6.34
C ARG A 141 6.98 -12.65 -5.01
N TYR A 142 8.24 -13.06 -4.99
CA TYR A 142 9.08 -13.04 -3.79
C TYR A 142 10.42 -12.38 -4.11
N LEU A 143 11.06 -11.78 -3.10
CA LEU A 143 12.43 -11.27 -3.23
C LEU A 143 13.38 -12.42 -3.57
N LYS A 144 14.46 -12.15 -4.31
CA LYS A 144 15.46 -13.20 -4.64
C LYS A 144 16.01 -13.87 -3.38
N SER A 145 16.28 -13.09 -2.34
CA SER A 145 16.72 -13.60 -1.03
C SER A 145 15.70 -14.52 -0.36
N GLN A 146 14.40 -14.27 -0.54
CA GLN A 146 13.33 -15.13 -0.06
C GLN A 146 13.24 -16.42 -0.89
N GLN A 147 13.37 -16.33 -2.21
CA GLN A 147 13.35 -17.48 -3.11
C GLN A 147 14.50 -18.46 -2.78
N GLU A 148 15.71 -17.95 -2.52
CA GLU A 148 16.85 -18.77 -2.12
C GLU A 148 16.63 -19.47 -0.77
N LYS A 149 15.98 -18.80 0.19
CA LYS A 149 15.63 -19.41 1.49
C LYS A 149 14.59 -20.52 1.32
N ILE A 150 13.58 -20.30 0.48
CA ILE A 150 12.55 -21.31 0.17
C ILE A 150 13.19 -22.51 -0.53
N ALA A 151 14.11 -22.28 -1.47
CA ALA A 151 14.82 -23.35 -2.16
C ALA A 151 15.68 -24.19 -1.19
N LYS A 152 16.43 -23.54 -0.30
CA LYS A 152 17.25 -24.22 0.71
C LYS A 152 16.41 -25.00 1.72
N ALA A 153 15.27 -24.48 2.15
CA ALA A 153 14.36 -25.18 3.06
C ALA A 153 13.78 -26.46 2.41
N LYS A 154 13.42 -26.39 1.12
CA LYS A 154 12.92 -27.55 0.37
C LYS A 154 13.97 -28.64 0.16
N GLU A 155 15.26 -28.28 0.09
CA GLU A 155 16.36 -29.25 0.01
C GLU A 155 16.63 -29.95 1.36
N SER A 156 16.30 -29.32 2.50
CA SER A 156 16.45 -29.90 3.84
C SER A 156 15.26 -30.76 4.31
N ASP A 157 14.06 -30.56 3.76
CA ASP A 157 12.82 -31.26 4.17
C ASP A 157 12.55 -32.57 3.40
N ALA A 158 13.55 -33.17 2.75
CA ALA A 158 13.40 -34.47 2.08
C ALA A 158 13.20 -35.67 3.03
N VAL A 159 12.84 -35.45 4.32
CA VAL A 159 12.67 -36.53 5.32
C VAL A 159 11.35 -36.46 6.12
N ASP A 160 10.52 -35.43 6.04
CA ASP A 160 9.19 -35.52 6.67
C ASP A 160 8.11 -34.74 5.93
N ASN A 161 7.03 -35.45 5.64
CA ASN A 161 5.91 -35.00 4.84
C ASN A 161 4.80 -34.54 5.78
N ASP A 162 4.77 -33.25 6.14
CA ASP A 162 3.52 -32.62 6.56
C ASP A 162 3.51 -31.09 6.34
N ASN A 163 2.61 -30.68 5.44
CA ASN A 163 1.91 -29.40 5.38
C ASN A 163 2.69 -28.07 5.49
N SER A 164 3.50 -27.76 4.48
CA SER A 164 4.18 -26.46 4.33
C SER A 164 3.30 -25.38 3.67
N GLU A 165 2.07 -25.15 4.15
CA GLU A 165 1.24 -24.00 3.71
C GLU A 165 1.26 -22.82 4.71
N GLU A 166 1.74 -23.00 5.94
CA GLU A 166 1.72 -21.94 6.97
C GLU A 166 2.87 -20.91 6.88
N VAL A 167 3.90 -21.14 6.07
CA VAL A 167 5.12 -20.30 6.07
C VAL A 167 5.00 -19.04 5.20
N LEU A 168 3.89 -18.85 4.47
CA LEU A 168 3.78 -17.85 3.40
C LEU A 168 2.74 -16.76 3.64
N ALA A 169 2.01 -16.79 4.76
CA ALA A 169 1.13 -15.69 5.13
C ALA A 169 1.97 -14.56 5.76
N PRO A 170 2.10 -13.39 5.13
CA PRO A 170 2.74 -12.26 5.79
C PRO A 170 1.94 -11.89 7.05
N PRO A 171 2.61 -11.47 8.14
CA PRO A 171 1.92 -11.11 9.36
C PRO A 171 0.93 -9.96 9.08
N PRO A 172 -0.24 -9.97 9.73
CA PRO A 172 -1.25 -8.92 9.56
C PRO A 172 -0.63 -7.55 9.88
N VAL A 173 -0.94 -6.55 9.05
CA VAL A 173 -0.47 -5.18 9.24
C VAL A 173 -1.07 -4.62 10.54
N ASP A 174 -0.23 -4.12 11.45
CA ASP A 174 -0.67 -3.52 12.71
C ASP A 174 -1.45 -2.21 12.43
N PRO A 175 -2.72 -2.08 12.89
CA PRO A 175 -3.49 -0.85 12.79
C PRO A 175 -2.78 0.40 13.34
N PHE A 176 -1.93 0.26 14.37
CA PHE A 176 -1.22 1.38 14.97
C PHE A 176 -0.09 1.94 14.09
N ASP A 177 0.52 1.11 13.24
CA ASP A 177 1.54 1.55 12.29
C ASP A 177 0.98 2.48 11.22
N LEU A 178 -0.31 2.35 10.92
CA LEU A 178 -1.01 3.18 9.95
C LEU A 178 -1.49 4.52 10.54
N MET A 179 -1.53 4.64 11.87
CA MET A 179 -1.87 5.89 12.53
C MET A 179 -0.71 6.88 12.47
N THR A 180 -1.03 8.16 12.32
CA THR A 180 -0.06 9.25 12.50
C THR A 180 -0.02 9.60 13.98
N ALA A 181 1.18 9.78 14.54
CA ALA A 181 1.32 10.22 15.92
C ALA A 181 0.66 11.60 16.06
N VAL A 182 -0.41 11.67 16.85
CA VAL A 182 -1.04 12.92 17.24
C VAL A 182 -0.28 13.42 18.46
N ASP A 183 0.32 14.61 18.38
CA ASP A 183 0.83 15.30 19.55
C ASP A 183 -0.35 15.70 20.45
N VAL A 184 -0.65 14.84 21.42
CA VAL A 184 -1.73 15.03 22.38
C VAL A 184 -1.39 16.08 23.43
N LEU A 185 -0.11 16.40 23.65
CA LEU A 185 0.31 17.43 24.60
C LEU A 185 -0.08 18.83 24.10
N ALA A 186 -0.06 19.04 22.78
CA ALA A 186 -0.56 20.27 22.16
C ALA A 186 -2.09 20.43 22.22
N LYS A 187 -2.84 19.37 22.53
CA LYS A 187 -4.31 19.37 22.64
C LYS A 187 -4.82 19.42 24.08
N LEU A 188 -3.92 19.39 25.07
CA LEU A 188 -4.33 19.56 26.47
C LEU A 188 -4.77 21.01 26.70
N PRO A 189 -5.96 21.24 27.29
CA PRO A 189 -6.32 22.56 27.79
C PRO A 189 -5.23 23.03 28.76
N LYS A 190 -4.86 24.32 28.70
CA LYS A 190 -3.84 24.89 29.59
C LYS A 190 -4.12 24.66 31.08
N ASN A 191 -5.39 24.44 31.42
CA ASN A 191 -5.88 24.27 32.79
C ASN A 191 -6.12 22.79 33.15
N PHE A 192 -5.60 21.84 32.37
CA PHE A 192 -5.78 20.40 32.62
C PHE A 192 -5.24 19.99 34.00
N TYR A 193 -4.05 20.48 34.36
CA TYR A 193 -3.44 20.19 35.66
C TYR A 193 -4.16 20.89 36.83
N GLU A 194 -4.66 22.11 36.62
CA GLU A 194 -5.44 22.84 37.64
C GLU A 194 -6.76 22.13 37.97
N GLN A 195 -7.42 21.53 36.97
CA GLN A 195 -8.65 20.75 37.17
C GLN A 195 -8.40 19.39 37.83
N SER A 196 -7.23 18.80 37.64
CA SER A 196 -6.86 17.54 38.32
C SER A 196 -6.58 17.74 39.81
N GLU A 197 -5.97 18.86 40.20
CA GLU A 197 -5.67 19.16 41.61
C GLU A 197 -6.90 19.62 42.38
N ALA A 198 -7.79 20.40 41.75
CA ALA A 198 -9.05 20.84 42.37
C ALA A 198 -9.99 19.68 42.74
N LYS A 199 -9.83 18.49 42.13
CA LYS A 199 -10.61 17.28 42.46
C LYS A 199 -9.99 16.42 43.57
N MET A 200 -8.69 16.55 43.87
CA MET A 200 -8.05 15.82 44.98
C MET A 200 -8.09 16.58 46.31
N ALA A 201 -8.32 17.89 46.30
CA ALA A 201 -8.44 18.71 47.51
C ALA A 201 -9.87 18.81 48.07
N GLY A 202 -10.83 18.11 47.46
CA GLY A 202 -12.24 18.10 47.83
C GLY A 202 -12.73 16.70 48.17
N THR A 203 -12.20 16.09 49.22
CA THR A 203 -12.80 14.97 49.96
C THR A 203 -12.36 15.10 51.41
#